data_AF-A0A401GU22-F1
#
_entry.id   AF-A0A401GU22-F1
#
_cell.length_a   1.000
_cell.length_b   1.000
_cell.length_c   1.000
_cell.angle_alpha   90.00
_cell.angle_beta   90.00
_cell.angle_gamma   90.00
#
_symmetry.space_group_name_H-M   'P 1'
#
loop_
_entity.id
_entity.type
_entity.pdbx_description
1 polymer ?
#
loop_
_entity_poly.entity_id
_entity_poly.type
_entity_poly.pdbx_seq_one_letter_code
_entity_poly.pdbx_strand_id
1 'polypeptide(L)'
;MRRLNISQLPPDQETGRCGIIRTVLGKGLTEWRNHVKTQITMSIKSDSICNITALTHTCIKTCSARPTMALYIRLTYIIRHLSSSRFILVKFSGLKEDEFWTKVDSSTKEIRKKCKTLGAIRDAYQAVYNNDRITYGEPDNSTYPLTAASALPVFVQDLNTALESRVQD
;
A
#
# COMPACT_ATOMS: atom_id res chain seq x y z
N MET A 1 12.52 0.18 19.46
CA MET A 1 11.11 -0.14 19.15
C MET A 1 10.14 0.52 20.12
N ARG A 2 10.46 0.66 21.43
CA ARG A 2 9.75 1.63 22.31
C ARG A 2 9.86 3.10 21.89
N ARG A 3 10.82 3.46 21.04
CA ARG A 3 10.88 4.76 20.34
C ARG A 3 9.66 5.07 19.45
N LEU A 4 8.75 4.11 19.26
CA LEU A 4 7.45 4.28 18.59
C LEU A 4 6.30 4.47 19.59
N ASN A 5 6.60 4.55 20.89
CA ASN A 5 5.66 4.69 22.00
C ASN A 5 4.58 3.58 22.09
N ILE A 6 4.86 2.40 21.55
CA ILE A 6 3.96 1.25 21.58
C ILE A 6 4.30 0.39 22.81
N SER A 7 3.44 0.44 23.83
CA SER A 7 3.64 -0.24 25.12
C SER A 7 3.73 -1.77 25.01
N GLN A 8 3.13 -2.33 23.96
CA GLN A 8 3.05 -3.78 23.69
C GLN A 8 4.34 -4.35 23.07
N LEU A 9 5.28 -3.50 22.63
CA LEU A 9 6.55 -3.96 22.07
C LEU A 9 7.61 -4.12 23.17
N PRO A 10 8.47 -5.16 23.08
CA PRO A 10 9.53 -5.39 24.04
C PRO A 10 10.58 -4.26 24.01
N PRO A 11 11.28 -4.01 25.13
CA PRO A 11 12.42 -3.12 25.19
C PRO A 11 13.51 -3.51 24.19
N ASP A 12 14.28 -2.51 23.72
CA ASP A 12 15.35 -2.74 22.73
C ASP A 12 16.49 -3.62 23.27
N GLN A 13 16.63 -3.73 24.60
CA GLN A 13 17.59 -4.64 25.24
C GLN A 13 17.17 -6.11 25.16
N GLU A 14 15.89 -6.42 24.93
CA GLU A 14 15.40 -7.80 24.79
C GLU A 14 15.60 -8.30 23.35
N THR A 15 16.86 -8.43 22.93
CA THR A 15 17.27 -8.73 21.55
C THR A 15 16.63 -10.00 20.99
N GLY A 16 16.46 -11.05 21.81
CA GLY A 16 15.79 -12.30 21.41
C GLY A 16 14.32 -12.11 21.06
N ARG A 17 13.55 -11.42 21.91
CA ARG A 17 12.12 -11.13 21.67
C ARG A 17 11.93 -10.14 20.53
N CYS A 18 12.79 -9.12 20.44
CA CYS A 18 12.85 -8.23 19.29
C CYS A 18 13.13 -8.99 17.98
N GLY A 19 14.02 -10.00 18.01
CA GLY A 19 14.33 -10.87 16.88
C GLY A 19 13.12 -11.67 16.40
N ILE A 20 12.40 -12.30 17.33
CA ILE A 20 11.17 -13.05 17.02
C ILE A 20 10.13 -12.14 16.36
N ILE A 21 9.89 -10.96 16.93
CA ILE A 21 8.93 -9.99 16.37
C ILE A 21 9.34 -9.56 14.96
N ARG A 22 10.63 -9.27 14.72
CA ARG A 22 11.13 -8.93 13.39
C ARG A 22 10.90 -10.06 12.40
N THR A 23 11.14 -11.31 12.79
CA THR A 23 10.90 -12.48 11.93
C THR A 23 9.42 -12.65 11.59
N VAL A 24 8.52 -12.52 12.57
CA VAL A 24 7.07 -12.61 12.36
C VAL A 24 6.58 -11.49 11.43
N LEU A 25 7.01 -10.25 11.68
CA LEU A 25 6.68 -9.11 10.83
C LEU A 25 7.24 -9.29 9.41
N GLY A 26 8.49 -9.74 9.29
CA GLY A 26 9.13 -9.98 8.00
C GLY A 26 8.38 -11.03 7.18
N LYS A 27 8.01 -12.15 7.81
CA LYS A 27 7.21 -13.20 7.17
C LYS A 27 5.85 -12.67 6.69
N GLY A 28 5.11 -11.99 7.57
CA GLY A 28 3.79 -11.44 7.23
C GLY A 28 3.85 -10.41 6.09
N LEU A 29 4.84 -9.51 6.12
CA LEU A 29 5.04 -8.52 5.05
C LEU A 29 5.37 -9.18 3.71
N THR A 30 6.21 -10.23 3.70
CA THR A 30 6.53 -10.99 2.48
C THR A 30 5.30 -11.69 1.92
N GLU A 31 4.53 -12.37 2.77
CA GLU A 31 3.28 -13.04 2.37
C GLU A 31 2.27 -12.04 1.78
N TRP A 32 2.09 -10.89 2.42
CA TRP A 32 1.19 -9.84 1.93
C TRP A 32 1.66 -9.22 0.63
N ARG A 33 2.97 -8.98 0.47
CA ARG A 33 3.53 -8.54 -0.81
C ARG A 33 3.20 -9.55 -1.91
N ASN A 34 3.42 -10.83 -1.67
CA ASN A 34 3.17 -11.86 -2.68
C ASN A 34 1.68 -12.00 -3.02
N HIS A 35 0.81 -11.88 -2.02
CA HIS A 35 -0.64 -11.86 -2.24
C HIS A 35 -1.06 -10.64 -3.08
N VAL A 36 -0.70 -9.41 -2.68
CA VAL A 36 -1.05 -8.18 -3.40
C VAL A 36 -0.56 -8.24 -4.85
N LYS A 37 0.69 -8.66 -5.07
CA LYS A 37 1.23 -8.83 -6.42
C LYS A 37 0.40 -9.81 -7.26
N THR A 38 0.02 -10.94 -6.68
CA THR A 38 -0.78 -11.97 -7.36
C THR A 38 -2.13 -11.40 -7.79
N GLN A 39 -2.84 -10.72 -6.88
CA GLN A 39 -4.14 -10.11 -7.17
C GLN A 39 -4.04 -9.02 -8.25
N ILE A 40 -3.02 -8.16 -8.17
CA ILE A 40 -2.76 -7.15 -9.21
C ILE A 40 -2.48 -7.83 -10.55
N THR A 41 -1.62 -8.85 -10.58
CA THR A 41 -1.27 -9.57 -11.83
C THR A 41 -2.49 -10.24 -12.45
N MET A 42 -3.34 -10.88 -11.63
CA MET A 42 -4.60 -11.48 -12.09
C MET A 42 -5.56 -10.43 -12.65
N SER A 43 -5.69 -9.28 -11.98
CA SER A 43 -6.58 -8.21 -12.42
C SER A 43 -6.17 -7.66 -13.80
N ILE A 44 -4.86 -7.50 -14.01
CA ILE A 44 -4.26 -6.99 -15.25
C ILE A 44 -4.47 -7.98 -16.40
N LYS A 45 -4.40 -9.29 -16.16
CA LYS A 45 -4.57 -10.34 -17.18
C LYS A 45 -6.02 -10.53 -17.64
N SER A 46 -7.00 -10.07 -16.86
CA SER A 46 -8.41 -10.36 -17.14
C SER A 46 -9.02 -9.55 -18.28
N ASP A 47 -8.32 -8.55 -18.84
CA ASP A 47 -8.77 -7.57 -19.84
C ASP A 47 -10.09 -6.81 -19.51
N SER A 48 -10.71 -7.12 -18.37
CA SER A 48 -11.87 -6.43 -17.84
C SER A 48 -11.45 -5.14 -17.14
N ILE A 49 -12.29 -4.09 -17.27
CA ILE A 49 -12.11 -2.84 -16.52
C ILE A 49 -12.12 -3.18 -15.03
N CYS A 50 -10.93 -3.15 -14.43
CA CYS A 50 -10.79 -3.54 -13.04
C CYS A 50 -11.36 -2.44 -12.13
N ASN A 51 -12.48 -2.74 -11.47
CA ASN A 51 -12.99 -1.91 -10.40
C ASN A 51 -11.97 -1.88 -9.24
N ILE A 52 -11.39 -0.71 -9.00
CA ILE A 52 -10.32 -0.50 -8.02
C ILE A 52 -10.75 -0.84 -6.58
N THR A 53 -12.04 -0.70 -6.25
CA THR A 53 -12.56 -1.05 -4.92
C THR A 53 -12.59 -2.55 -4.73
N ALA A 54 -13.14 -3.29 -5.69
CA ALA A 54 -13.19 -4.75 -5.68
C ALA A 54 -11.78 -5.35 -5.61
N LEU A 55 -10.83 -4.81 -6.39
CA LEU A 55 -9.44 -5.24 -6.34
C LEU A 55 -8.79 -4.92 -5.01
N THR A 56 -9.00 -3.72 -4.47
CA THR A 56 -8.46 -3.35 -3.16
C THR A 56 -8.98 -4.29 -2.08
N HIS A 57 -10.28 -4.60 -2.08
CA HIS A 57 -10.87 -5.56 -1.14
C HIS A 57 -10.27 -6.95 -1.29
N THR A 58 -10.03 -7.39 -2.52
CA THR A 58 -9.38 -8.69 -2.78
C THR A 58 -7.93 -8.71 -2.28
N CYS A 59 -7.18 -7.61 -2.47
CA CYS A 59 -5.82 -7.43 -1.98
C CYS A 59 -5.73 -7.48 -0.44
N ILE A 60 -6.76 -7.00 0.27
CA ILE A 60 -6.75 -6.95 1.74
C ILE A 60 -7.55 -8.07 2.40
N LYS A 61 -8.24 -8.92 1.63
CA LYS A 61 -9.17 -9.94 2.16
C LYS A 61 -8.51 -10.88 3.17
N THR A 62 -7.23 -11.19 2.98
CA THR A 62 -6.42 -12.07 3.83
C THR A 62 -5.69 -11.32 4.93
N CYS A 63 -5.78 -9.98 4.96
CA CYS A 63 -5.13 -9.11 5.91
C CYS A 63 -6.16 -8.56 6.90
N SER A 64 -5.73 -8.24 8.12
CA SER A 64 -6.54 -7.47 9.08
C SER A 64 -6.64 -5.96 8.72
N ALA A 65 -6.17 -5.58 7.52
CA ALA A 65 -6.20 -4.23 7.02
C ALA A 65 -7.64 -3.78 6.72
N ARG A 66 -7.94 -2.52 7.00
CA ARG A 66 -9.25 -1.92 6.73
C ARG A 66 -9.22 -1.14 5.40
N PRO A 67 -10.29 -1.20 4.59
CA PRO A 67 -10.39 -0.47 3.32
C PRO A 67 -10.54 1.03 3.60
N THR A 68 -9.41 1.73 3.72
CA THR A 68 -9.40 3.19 3.89
C THR A 68 -9.20 3.89 2.55
N MET A 69 -9.64 5.14 2.44
CA MET A 69 -9.39 5.95 1.24
C MET A 69 -7.88 6.06 0.94
N ALA A 70 -7.05 6.20 1.98
CA ALA A 70 -5.59 6.24 1.82
C ALA A 70 -5.03 4.95 1.21
N LEU A 71 -5.62 3.78 1.55
CA LEU A 71 -5.23 2.51 0.97
C LEU A 71 -5.64 2.40 -0.50
N TYR A 72 -6.84 2.86 -0.83
CA TYR A 72 -7.33 2.91 -2.21
C TYR A 72 -6.42 3.76 -3.08
N ILE A 73 -6.10 4.99 -2.64
CA ILE A 73 -5.21 5.91 -3.36
C ILE A 73 -3.84 5.27 -3.62
N ARG A 74 -3.23 4.65 -2.59
CA ARG A 74 -1.91 4.00 -2.71
C ARG A 74 -1.94 2.80 -3.66
N LEU A 75 -2.96 1.95 -3.56
CA LEU A 75 -3.09 0.81 -4.45
C LEU A 75 -3.36 1.26 -5.89
N THR A 76 -4.19 2.29 -6.08
CA THR A 76 -4.44 2.87 -7.40
C THR A 76 -3.15 3.40 -8.03
N TYR A 77 -2.34 4.10 -7.24
CA TYR A 77 -1.01 4.53 -7.69
C TYR A 77 -0.15 3.34 -8.13
N ILE A 78 -0.04 2.29 -7.31
CA ILE A 78 0.74 1.09 -7.66
C ILE A 78 0.20 0.46 -8.94
N ILE A 79 -1.11 0.23 -9.03
CA ILE A 79 -1.76 -0.46 -10.15
C ILE A 79 -1.60 0.36 -11.44
N ARG A 80 -1.95 1.65 -11.43
CA ARG A 80 -1.97 2.47 -12.64
C ARG A 80 -0.58 2.91 -13.08
N HIS A 81 0.34 3.18 -12.16
CA HIS A 81 1.72 3.44 -12.54
C HIS A 81 2.38 2.21 -13.19
N LEU A 82 1.98 1.00 -12.78
CA LEU A 82 2.41 -0.24 -13.44
C LEU A 82 1.68 -0.47 -14.78
N SER A 83 0.41 -0.12 -14.91
CA SER A 83 -0.36 -0.25 -16.15
C SER A 83 -0.02 0.79 -17.23
N SER A 84 0.26 2.05 -16.86
CA SER A 84 0.62 3.14 -17.79
C SER A 84 1.95 2.90 -18.48
N SER A 85 2.80 2.06 -17.89
CA SER A 85 3.90 1.46 -18.63
C SER A 85 3.31 0.40 -19.57
N ARG A 86 2.85 0.80 -20.76
CA ARG A 86 2.50 -0.14 -21.86
C ARG A 86 3.62 -1.13 -22.22
N PHE A 87 4.80 -0.99 -21.63
CA PHE A 87 5.91 -1.96 -21.62
C PHE A 87 5.74 -3.16 -20.68
N ILE A 88 4.79 -3.13 -19.74
CA ILE A 88 4.67 -4.09 -18.63
C ILE A 88 3.68 -5.21 -18.95
N LEU A 89 2.52 -4.91 -19.56
CA LEU A 89 1.54 -5.90 -19.98
C LEU A 89 2.11 -6.99 -20.92
N VAL A 90 3.10 -6.64 -21.76
CA VAL A 90 3.75 -7.56 -22.72
C VAL A 90 4.96 -8.29 -22.11
N LYS A 91 5.55 -7.82 -21.00
CA LYS A 91 6.77 -8.40 -20.37
C LYS A 91 6.54 -9.10 -19.02
N PHE A 92 5.37 -9.03 -18.41
CA PHE A 92 5.10 -9.66 -17.11
C PHE A 92 4.68 -11.14 -17.17
N SER A 93 4.60 -11.74 -18.36
CA SER A 93 4.53 -13.21 -18.50
C SER A 93 5.84 -13.92 -18.12
N GLY A 94 6.92 -13.19 -17.78
CA GLY A 94 8.22 -13.79 -17.42
C GLY A 94 9.09 -12.99 -16.44
N LEU A 95 8.55 -12.00 -15.72
CA LEU A 95 9.33 -11.21 -14.76
C LEU A 95 9.54 -11.98 -13.44
N LYS A 96 10.80 -12.15 -13.04
CA LYS A 96 11.19 -12.74 -11.76
C LYS A 96 10.60 -11.95 -10.59
N GLU A 97 10.41 -12.63 -9.47
CA GLU A 97 9.69 -12.10 -8.29
C GLU A 97 10.20 -10.72 -7.85
N ASP A 98 11.52 -10.55 -7.88
CA ASP A 98 12.26 -9.39 -7.42
C ASP A 98 12.05 -8.11 -8.25
N GLU A 99 11.73 -8.23 -9.54
CA GLU A 99 11.68 -7.07 -10.44
C GLU A 99 10.41 -6.24 -10.26
N PHE A 100 9.29 -6.87 -9.87
CA PHE A 100 8.02 -6.17 -9.63
C PHE A 100 8.18 -5.11 -8.55
N TRP A 101 8.66 -5.53 -7.38
CA TRP A 101 8.79 -4.65 -6.24
C TRP A 101 9.93 -3.66 -6.41
N THR A 102 11.01 -4.06 -7.08
CA THR A 102 12.11 -3.14 -7.42
C THR A 102 11.60 -1.94 -8.23
N LYS A 103 10.66 -2.15 -9.17
CA LYS A 103 10.04 -1.05 -9.93
C LYS A 103 9.14 -0.18 -9.06
N VAL A 104 8.30 -0.78 -8.21
CA VAL A 104 7.44 -0.03 -7.27
C VAL A 104 8.28 0.83 -6.32
N ASP A 105 9.38 0.29 -5.81
CA ASP A 105 10.30 1.01 -4.93
C ASP A 105 11.01 2.14 -5.68
N SER A 106 11.39 1.91 -6.94
CA SER A 106 12.03 2.91 -7.79
C SER A 106 11.08 4.06 -8.10
N SER A 107 9.83 3.80 -8.48
CA SER A 107 8.83 4.85 -8.75
C SER A 107 8.49 5.65 -7.49
N THR A 108 8.40 4.96 -6.35
CA THR A 108 8.18 5.61 -5.05
C THR A 108 9.36 6.52 -4.68
N LYS A 109 10.60 6.08 -4.94
CA LYS A 109 11.79 6.91 -4.76
C LYS A 109 11.81 8.10 -5.70
N GLU A 110 11.41 7.94 -6.95
CA GLU A 110 11.33 9.05 -7.91
C GLU A 110 10.31 10.11 -7.48
N ILE A 111 9.13 9.70 -7.03
CA ILE A 111 8.14 10.65 -6.50
C ILE A 111 8.66 11.33 -5.26
N ARG A 112 9.32 10.64 -4.33
CA ARG A 112 9.95 11.27 -3.16
C ARG A 112 11.07 12.24 -3.53
N LYS A 113 11.80 12.01 -4.63
CA LYS A 113 12.80 12.95 -5.14
C LYS A 113 12.17 14.19 -5.78
N LYS A 114 11.06 14.01 -6.52
CA LYS A 114 10.34 15.10 -7.19
C LYS A 114 9.53 15.94 -6.21
N CYS A 115 8.82 15.28 -5.31
CA CYS A 115 7.94 15.87 -4.30
C CYS A 115 8.68 15.91 -2.96
N LYS A 116 9.19 17.09 -2.59
CA LYS A 116 10.03 17.27 -1.39
C LYS A 116 9.26 17.26 -0.07
N THR A 117 7.93 17.36 -0.12
CA THR A 117 7.05 17.39 1.06
C THR A 117 6.07 16.24 1.04
N LEU A 118 5.63 15.77 2.22
CA LEU A 118 4.60 14.73 2.33
C LEU A 118 3.27 15.15 1.69
N GLY A 119 2.91 16.44 1.79
CA GLY A 119 1.75 17.00 1.10
C GLY A 119 1.84 16.81 -0.41
N ALA A 120 2.96 17.22 -1.02
CA ALA A 120 3.15 17.07 -2.46
C ALA A 120 3.18 15.59 -2.91
N ILE A 121 3.71 14.67 -2.09
CA ILE A 121 3.66 13.22 -2.37
C ILE A 121 2.22 12.72 -2.33
N ARG A 122 1.43 13.14 -1.33
CA ARG A 122 0.02 12.78 -1.20
C ARG A 122 -0.78 13.31 -2.39
N ASP A 123 -0.54 14.55 -2.81
CA ASP A 123 -1.21 15.18 -3.94
C ASP A 123 -0.88 14.46 -5.25
N ALA A 124 0.38 14.03 -5.44
CA ALA A 124 0.76 13.23 -6.60
C ALA A 124 0.00 11.90 -6.66
N TYR A 125 -0.14 11.20 -5.54
CA TYR A 125 -0.93 9.96 -5.49
C TYR A 125 -2.43 10.23 -5.69
N GLN A 126 -2.95 11.30 -5.08
CA GLN A 126 -4.34 11.71 -5.23
C GLN A 126 -4.68 12.06 -6.68
N ALA A 127 -3.76 12.71 -7.40
CA ALA A 127 -3.94 13.05 -8.82
C ALA A 127 -4.09 11.78 -9.67
N VAL A 128 -3.27 10.74 -9.42
CA VAL A 128 -3.38 9.45 -10.11
C VAL A 128 -4.73 8.79 -9.81
N TYR A 129 -5.16 8.81 -8.55
CA TYR A 129 -6.46 8.28 -8.16
C TYR A 129 -7.64 9.03 -8.80
N ASN A 130 -7.59 10.37 -8.82
CA ASN A 130 -8.64 11.17 -9.44
C ASN A 130 -8.73 10.92 -10.94
N ASN A 131 -7.59 10.78 -11.62
CA ASN A 131 -7.56 10.43 -13.04
C ASN A 131 -8.14 9.03 -13.29
N ASP A 132 -7.85 8.07 -12.40
CA ASP A 132 -8.44 6.74 -12.45
C ASP A 132 -9.96 6.79 -12.38
N ARG A 133 -10.47 7.58 -11.45
CA ARG A 133 -11.89 7.79 -11.21
C ARG A 133 -12.60 8.43 -12.39
N ILE A 134 -11.95 9.39 -13.05
CA ILE A 134 -12.47 10.00 -14.29
C ILE A 134 -12.49 8.97 -15.43
N THR A 135 -11.47 8.11 -15.52
CA THR A 135 -11.32 7.16 -16.63
C THR A 135 -12.22 5.94 -16.50
N TYR A 136 -12.41 5.43 -15.27
CA TYR A 136 -13.06 4.15 -15.02
C TYR A 136 -14.32 4.24 -14.14
N GLY A 137 -14.69 5.43 -13.70
CA GLY A 137 -15.88 5.69 -12.90
C GLY A 137 -15.61 5.79 -11.39
N GLU A 138 -16.66 6.15 -10.65
CA GLU A 138 -16.57 6.29 -9.20
C GLU A 138 -16.38 4.93 -8.50
N PRO A 139 -15.68 4.91 -7.36
CA PRO A 139 -15.49 3.69 -6.59
C PRO A 139 -16.84 3.17 -6.07
N ASP A 140 -17.11 1.87 -6.22
CA ASP A 140 -18.33 1.27 -5.68
C ASP A 140 -18.25 1.14 -4.16
N ASN A 141 -18.60 2.23 -3.47
CA ASN A 141 -18.65 2.31 -2.02
C ASN A 141 -19.91 1.65 -1.42
N SER A 142 -20.87 1.25 -2.26
CA SER A 142 -22.10 0.57 -1.80
C SER A 142 -21.82 -0.91 -1.52
N THR A 143 -21.09 -1.57 -2.42
CA THR A 143 -20.65 -2.96 -2.25
C THR A 143 -19.40 -3.04 -1.37
N TYR A 144 -18.53 -2.03 -1.42
CA TYR A 144 -17.24 -2.01 -0.75
C TYR A 144 -17.06 -0.77 0.13
N PRO A 145 -17.67 -0.74 1.33
CA PRO A 145 -17.69 0.44 2.16
C PRO A 145 -16.30 0.81 2.71
N LEU A 146 -15.98 2.09 2.66
CA LEU A 146 -14.77 2.64 3.25
C LEU A 146 -14.86 2.65 4.78
N THR A 147 -13.74 2.36 5.43
CA THR A 147 -13.56 2.56 6.87
C THR A 147 -13.05 3.97 7.14
N ALA A 148 -13.78 4.72 7.97
CA ALA A 148 -13.35 6.03 8.45
C ALA A 148 -12.06 5.92 9.28
N ALA A 149 -11.20 6.94 9.25
CA ALA A 149 -9.95 6.94 10.00
C ALA A 149 -10.16 6.78 11.52
N SER A 150 -11.25 7.34 12.05
CA SER A 150 -11.65 7.20 13.46
C SER A 150 -12.05 5.78 13.86
N ALA A 151 -12.45 4.95 12.90
CA ALA A 151 -12.84 3.56 13.14
C ALA A 151 -11.64 2.57 13.02
N LEU A 152 -10.42 3.08 12.81
CA LEU A 152 -9.21 2.26 12.82
C LEU A 152 -8.86 1.85 14.25
N PRO A 153 -8.22 0.67 14.45
CA PRO A 153 -7.71 0.27 15.75
C PRO A 153 -6.77 1.32 16.35
N VAL A 154 -6.83 1.50 17.67
CA VAL A 154 -6.04 2.51 18.40
C VAL A 154 -4.55 2.46 18.07
N PHE A 155 -3.97 1.26 18.02
CA PHE A 155 -2.54 1.11 17.68
C PHE A 155 -2.18 1.64 16.26
N VAL A 156 -3.13 1.64 15.32
CA VAL A 156 -2.93 2.21 13.98
C VAL A 156 -2.99 3.74 14.03
N GLN A 157 -3.84 4.29 14.88
CA GLN A 157 -3.92 5.74 15.13
C GLN A 157 -2.61 6.22 15.77
N ASP A 158 -2.13 5.52 16.79
CA ASP A 158 -0.85 5.81 17.47
C ASP A 158 0.33 5.80 16.48
N LEU A 159 0.35 4.82 15.57
CA LEU A 159 1.36 4.75 14.51
C LEU A 159 1.31 5.93 13.54
N ASN A 160 0.11 6.38 13.15
CA ASN A 160 -0.05 7.53 12.27
C ASN A 160 0.43 8.81 12.94
N THR A 161 0.06 9.02 14.22
CA THR A 161 0.51 10.19 15.00
C THR A 161 2.02 10.19 15.21
N ALA A 162 2.62 9.04 15.52
CA ALA A 162 4.08 8.91 15.67
C ALA A 162 4.86 9.18 14.37
N LEU A 163 4.22 8.98 13.21
CA LEU A 163 4.81 9.33 11.91
C LEU A 163 4.74 10.83 11.65
N GLU A 164 3.64 11.48 12.02
CA GLU A 164 3.46 12.92 11.87
C GLU A 164 4.45 13.72 12.76
N SER A 165 4.69 13.26 13.98
CA SER A 165 5.63 13.92 14.90
C SER A 165 7.08 13.86 14.42
N ARG A 166 7.47 12.84 13.65
CA ARG A 166 8.84 12.67 13.11
C ARG A 166 9.12 13.51 11.87
N VAL A 167 8.11 14.18 11.32
CA VAL A 167 8.24 15.02 10.12
C VAL A 167 8.45 16.49 10.50
N GLN A 168 8.24 16.83 11.77
CA GLN A 168 8.46 18.17 12.33
C GLN A 168 9.89 18.36 12.88
N ASP A 169 10.67 17.28 13.00
CA ASP A 169 12.10 17.25 13.34
C ASP A 169 12.96 17.03 12.08
#